data_AF-A0A524FTZ6-F1
#
_entry.id   AF-A0A524FTZ6-F1
#
_cell.length_a   1.000
_cell.length_b   1.000
_cell.length_c   1.000
_cell.angle_alpha   90.00
_cell.angle_beta   90.00
_cell.angle_gamma   90.00
#
_symmetry.space_group_name_H-M   'P 1'
#
loop_
_entity.id
_entity.type
_entity.pdbx_description
1 polymer ?
#
loop_
_entity_poly.entity_id
_entity_poly.type
_entity_poly.pdbx_seq_one_letter_code
_entity_poly.pdbx_strand_id
1 'polypeptide(L)'
;MSGYIGKSIRMERIMNRETGKTIIVPMDHGLTVGPIKGLENNLGDVVNKIALGGANAVLGHIGIPLYAHRGYGPDIGLILHLSGSTSLSPSSNYKVLVNTVLEAVKLGADGVSLHINIGTQSDPEMLEILGKVSRECREFGMPLLAMMYPRGENIEDE
;
A
#
# COMPACT_ATOMS: atom_id res chain seq x y z
N MET A 1 -11.38 5.24 22.03
CA MET A 1 -10.08 5.89 22.38
C MET A 1 -8.88 5.06 21.92
N SER A 2 -8.85 3.73 22.11
CA SER A 2 -7.73 2.85 21.74
C SER A 2 -7.31 2.88 20.26
N GLY A 3 -8.27 2.88 19.33
CA GLY A 3 -7.97 2.89 17.88
C GLY A 3 -7.20 4.14 17.42
N TYR A 4 -7.32 5.26 18.13
CA TYR A 4 -6.57 6.48 17.85
C TYR A 4 -5.09 6.33 18.22
N ILE A 5 -4.81 5.71 19.38
CA ILE A 5 -3.43 5.46 19.83
C ILE A 5 -2.71 4.50 18.89
N GLY A 6 -3.35 3.39 18.52
CA GLY A 6 -2.77 2.42 17.58
C GLY A 6 -2.43 3.05 16.22
N LYS A 7 -3.30 3.94 15.72
CA LYS A 7 -3.04 4.69 14.49
C LYS A 7 -1.87 5.65 14.64
N SER A 8 -1.79 6.41 15.73
CA SER A 8 -0.68 7.35 15.98
C SER A 8 0.67 6.63 16.06
N ILE A 9 0.76 5.51 16.81
CA ILE A 9 2.00 4.72 16.92
C ILE A 9 2.48 4.25 15.55
N ARG A 10 1.56 3.79 14.69
CA ARG A 10 1.88 3.36 13.34
C ARG A 10 2.30 4.52 12.44
N MET A 11 1.62 5.67 12.53
CA MET A 11 2.00 6.88 11.80
C MET A 11 3.45 7.31 12.13
N GLU A 12 3.87 7.19 13.39
CA GLU A 12 5.24 7.52 13.81
C GLU A 12 6.33 6.59 13.24
N ARG A 13 5.96 5.44 12.67
CA ARG A 13 6.90 4.51 12.02
C ARG A 13 7.06 4.79 10.53
N ILE A 14 6.05 5.38 9.91
CA ILE A 14 6.05 5.72 8.47
C ILE A 14 6.30 7.22 8.23
N MET A 15 6.69 7.98 9.25
CA MET A 15 6.94 9.42 9.17
C MET A 15 8.14 9.79 10.04
N ASN A 16 8.99 10.69 9.55
CA ASN A 16 10.07 11.25 10.35
C ASN A 16 9.49 12.17 11.43
N ARG A 17 9.71 11.83 12.70
CA ARG A 17 9.11 12.49 13.86
C ARG A 17 9.57 13.94 14.08
N GLU A 18 10.79 14.26 13.65
CA GLU A 18 11.38 15.59 13.82
C GLU A 18 10.88 16.57 12.76
N THR A 19 10.76 16.10 11.52
CA THR A 19 10.41 16.94 10.37
C THR A 19 8.94 16.89 9.99
N GLY A 20 8.21 15.86 10.46
CA GLY A 20 6.84 15.56 10.01
C GLY A 20 6.73 15.14 8.54
N LYS A 21 7.87 14.88 7.87
CA LYS A 21 7.92 14.48 6.46
C LYS A 21 8.03 12.97 6.33
N THR A 22 7.62 12.45 5.17
CA THR A 22 7.75 11.04 4.84
C THR A 22 8.23 10.85 3.40
N ILE A 23 9.07 9.83 3.20
CA ILE A 23 9.43 9.29 1.89
C ILE A 23 8.94 7.84 1.88
N ILE A 24 8.01 7.54 0.97
CA ILE A 24 7.44 6.21 0.77
C ILE A 24 7.85 5.74 -0.63
N VAL A 25 8.45 4.56 -0.72
CA VAL A 25 8.83 3.98 -2.02
C VAL A 25 7.79 2.93 -2.44
N PRO A 26 7.03 3.17 -3.53
CA PRO A 26 6.06 2.20 -4.04
C PRO A 26 6.77 1.04 -4.77
N MET A 27 6.31 -0.17 -4.50
CA MET A 27 6.82 -1.45 -5.01
C MET A 27 5.66 -2.43 -5.31
N ASP A 28 4.47 -1.91 -5.61
CA ASP A 28 3.23 -2.65 -5.84
C ASP A 28 3.02 -3.10 -7.30
N HIS A 29 3.81 -2.55 -8.25
CA HIS A 29 3.61 -2.78 -9.69
C HIS A 29 3.65 -4.24 -10.12
N GLY A 30 4.39 -5.10 -9.41
CA GLY A 30 4.60 -6.49 -9.79
C GLY A 30 3.32 -7.32 -9.95
N LEU A 31 2.27 -7.00 -9.18
CA LEU A 31 0.98 -7.67 -9.33
C LEU A 31 0.29 -7.28 -10.66
N THR A 32 0.38 -6.01 -11.05
CA THR A 32 -0.34 -5.48 -12.21
C THR A 32 0.37 -5.78 -13.53
N VAL A 33 1.68 -5.63 -13.59
CA VAL A 33 2.44 -5.77 -14.83
C VAL A 33 3.31 -7.03 -14.89
N GLY A 34 3.30 -7.85 -13.84
CA GLY A 34 4.14 -9.04 -13.73
C GLY A 34 5.57 -8.73 -13.24
N PRO A 35 6.48 -9.71 -13.32
CA PRO A 35 7.87 -9.54 -12.88
C PRO A 35 8.55 -8.35 -13.55
N ILE A 36 9.11 -7.45 -12.75
CA ILE A 36 9.80 -6.25 -13.24
C ILE A 36 11.26 -6.60 -13.50
N LYS A 37 11.74 -6.27 -14.72
CA LYS A 37 13.14 -6.50 -15.11
C LYS A 37 14.12 -5.87 -14.12
N GLY A 38 14.99 -6.70 -13.54
CA GLY A 38 15.98 -6.29 -12.56
C GLY A 38 15.48 -6.30 -11.11
N LEU A 39 14.20 -6.60 -10.86
CA LEU A 39 13.62 -6.80 -9.53
C LEU A 39 13.21 -8.26 -9.26
N GLU A 40 13.28 -9.14 -10.26
CA GLU A 40 12.67 -10.48 -10.17
C GLU A 40 13.31 -11.36 -9.10
N ASN A 41 14.60 -11.16 -8.81
CA ASN A 41 15.40 -12.04 -7.95
C ASN A 41 16.18 -11.31 -6.84
N ASN A 42 15.99 -10.01 -6.65
CA ASN A 42 16.81 -9.19 -5.75
C ASN A 42 15.98 -8.22 -4.89
N LEU A 43 14.68 -8.50 -4.70
CA LEU A 43 13.76 -7.61 -4.01
C LEU A 43 14.25 -7.22 -2.61
N GLY A 44 14.87 -8.17 -1.87
CA GLY A 44 15.52 -7.91 -0.59
C GLY A 44 16.65 -6.90 -0.65
N ASP A 45 17.54 -6.98 -1.65
CA ASP A 45 18.63 -6.02 -1.83
C ASP A 45 18.11 -4.62 -2.15
N VAL A 46 17.03 -4.54 -2.93
CA VAL A 46 16.40 -3.26 -3.30
C VAL A 46 15.73 -2.63 -2.09
N VAL A 47 14.96 -3.39 -1.32
CA VAL A 47 14.38 -2.92 -0.05
C VAL A 47 15.50 -2.48 0.91
N ASN A 48 16.63 -3.19 0.93
CA ASN A 48 17.78 -2.80 1.75
C ASN A 48 18.38 -1.46 1.32
N LYS A 49 18.58 -1.25 0.02
CA LYS A 49 19.06 0.04 -0.52
C LYS A 49 18.09 1.17 -0.22
N ILE A 50 16.78 0.93 -0.32
CA ILE A 50 15.74 1.91 0.00
C ILE A 50 15.84 2.34 1.47
N ALA A 51 15.95 1.39 2.39
CA ALA A 51 16.09 1.70 3.82
C ALA A 51 17.39 2.46 4.13
N LEU A 52 18.52 2.04 3.55
CA LEU A 52 19.80 2.73 3.70
C LEU A 52 19.81 4.12 3.06
N GLY A 53 18.98 4.34 2.04
CA GLY A 53 18.75 5.64 1.41
C GLY A 53 17.90 6.60 2.24
N GLY A 54 17.37 6.17 3.39
CA GLY A 54 16.61 7.01 4.31
C GLY A 54 15.11 7.09 4.04
N ALA A 55 14.54 6.17 3.26
CA ALA A 55 13.09 6.08 3.11
C ALA A 55 12.42 5.65 4.43
N ASN A 56 11.21 6.16 4.69
CA ASN A 56 10.47 5.85 5.91
C ASN A 56 9.62 4.59 5.76
N ALA A 57 9.14 4.29 4.56
CA ALA A 57 8.34 3.10 4.32
C ALA A 57 8.46 2.58 2.89
N VAL A 58 8.16 1.30 2.72
CA VAL A 58 7.84 0.68 1.43
C VAL A 58 6.35 0.40 1.36
N LEU A 59 5.79 0.51 0.15
CA LEU A 59 4.40 0.18 -0.14
C LEU A 59 4.35 -0.96 -1.16
N GLY A 60 3.64 -2.04 -0.86
CA GLY A 60 3.42 -3.10 -1.84
C GLY A 60 2.57 -4.25 -1.34
N HIS A 61 2.46 -5.30 -2.15
CA HIS A 61 1.59 -6.44 -1.85
C HIS A 61 2.18 -7.38 -0.78
N ILE A 62 1.39 -8.39 -0.37
CA ILE A 62 1.71 -9.36 0.70
C ILE A 62 3.05 -10.10 0.54
N GLY A 63 3.69 -10.08 -0.63
CA GLY A 63 5.04 -10.61 -0.84
C GLY A 63 6.16 -9.72 -0.28
N ILE A 64 5.96 -8.39 -0.20
CA ILE A 64 6.96 -7.43 0.32
C ILE A 64 7.38 -7.70 1.78
N PRO A 65 6.48 -8.04 2.71
CA PRO A 65 6.84 -8.41 4.09
C PRO A 65 7.97 -9.44 4.20
N LEU A 66 8.07 -10.38 3.25
CA LEU A 66 9.12 -11.42 3.23
C LEU A 66 10.53 -10.81 3.12
N TYR A 67 10.64 -9.59 2.62
CA TYR A 67 11.88 -8.87 2.38
C TYR A 67 12.04 -7.61 3.24
N ALA A 68 10.93 -7.11 3.81
CA ALA A 68 10.90 -5.94 4.67
C ALA A 68 11.14 -6.26 6.16
N HIS A 69 11.01 -7.52 6.59
CA HIS A 69 11.38 -7.92 7.95
C HIS A 69 12.91 -7.88 8.11
N ARG A 70 13.39 -6.97 8.96
CA ARG A 70 14.82 -6.76 9.18
C ARG A 70 15.23 -7.19 10.57
N GLY A 71 16.31 -7.97 10.64
CA GLY A 71 17.09 -8.20 11.87
C GLY A 71 18.39 -7.41 11.91
N TYR A 72 18.56 -6.45 10.98
CA TYR A 72 19.80 -5.69 10.76
C TYR A 72 19.53 -4.34 10.09
N GLY A 73 20.41 -3.36 10.31
CA GLY A 73 20.29 -2.03 9.71
C GLY A 73 19.06 -1.25 10.22
N PRO A 74 18.71 -0.12 9.56
CA PRO A 74 17.56 0.69 9.98
C PRO A 74 16.24 -0.02 9.67
N ASP A 75 15.27 0.13 10.56
CA ASP A 75 13.89 -0.28 10.31
C ASP A 75 13.28 0.53 9.16
N ILE A 76 12.35 -0.10 8.43
CA ILE A 76 11.56 0.56 7.39
C ILE A 76 10.10 0.18 7.58
N GLY A 77 9.22 1.18 7.54
CA GLY A 77 7.79 0.98 7.70
C GLY A 77 7.18 0.16 6.55
N LEU A 78 6.14 -0.60 6.87
CA LEU A 78 5.46 -1.48 5.92
C LEU A 78 4.04 -1.01 5.64
N ILE A 79 3.76 -0.64 4.39
CA ILE A 79 2.40 -0.33 3.91
C ILE A 79 1.93 -1.41 2.95
N LEU A 80 0.89 -2.16 3.33
CA LEU A 80 0.37 -3.25 2.50
C LEU A 80 -0.72 -2.77 1.54
N HIS A 81 -0.50 -3.01 0.25
CA HIS A 81 -1.46 -2.71 -0.80
C HIS A 81 -2.54 -3.80 -0.89
N LEU A 82 -3.79 -3.43 -0.58
CA LEU A 82 -4.90 -4.36 -0.41
C LEU A 82 -5.68 -4.63 -1.68
N SER A 83 -5.56 -3.77 -2.69
CA SER A 83 -6.31 -3.88 -3.94
C SER A 83 -5.40 -4.17 -5.12
N GLY A 84 -5.88 -4.86 -6.14
CA GLY A 84 -5.10 -5.13 -7.33
C GLY A 84 -5.95 -5.44 -8.55
N SER A 85 -5.30 -5.38 -9.71
CA SER A 85 -5.79 -5.93 -10.97
C SER A 85 -4.58 -6.22 -11.84
N THR A 86 -4.75 -7.01 -12.90
CA THR A 86 -3.69 -7.30 -13.87
C THR A 86 -3.91 -6.51 -15.15
N SER A 87 -2.82 -6.13 -15.80
CA SER A 87 -2.83 -5.49 -17.13
C SER A 87 -3.38 -6.42 -18.23
N LEU A 88 -3.35 -7.73 -18.00
CA LEU A 88 -3.91 -8.75 -18.90
C LEU A 88 -5.43 -8.93 -18.77
N SER A 89 -6.04 -8.33 -17.73
CA SER A 89 -7.49 -8.40 -17.53
C SER A 89 -8.23 -7.56 -18.58
N PRO A 90 -9.37 -8.05 -19.12
CA PRO A 90 -10.25 -7.21 -19.94
C PRO A 90 -10.83 -6.01 -19.16
N SER A 91 -10.78 -6.06 -17.83
CA SER A 91 -11.19 -4.99 -16.93
C SER A 91 -10.00 -4.54 -16.08
N SER A 92 -8.89 -4.15 -16.71
CA SER A 92 -7.64 -3.77 -16.03
C SER A 92 -7.79 -2.57 -15.08
N ASN A 93 -8.78 -1.70 -15.32
CA ASN A 93 -9.13 -0.58 -14.44
C ASN A 93 -9.98 -0.98 -13.23
N TYR A 94 -10.57 -2.18 -13.20
CA TYR A 94 -11.34 -2.66 -12.07
C TYR A 94 -10.42 -3.28 -11.02
N LYS A 95 -10.21 -2.57 -9.90
CA LYS A 95 -9.39 -3.03 -8.78
C LYS A 95 -10.25 -3.83 -7.80
N VAL A 96 -9.82 -5.05 -7.48
CA VAL A 96 -10.46 -5.91 -6.49
C VAL A 96 -9.62 -6.00 -5.22
N LEU A 97 -10.24 -6.34 -4.09
CA LEU A 97 -9.47 -6.69 -2.89
C LEU A 97 -8.74 -8.02 -3.09
N VAL A 98 -7.44 -8.03 -2.78
CA VAL A 98 -6.57 -9.20 -2.80
C VAL A 98 -6.07 -9.58 -1.39
N ASN A 99 -6.41 -8.77 -0.39
CA ASN A 99 -6.08 -8.97 1.02
C ASN A 99 -7.04 -8.13 1.91
N THR A 100 -6.95 -8.26 3.23
CA THR A 100 -7.79 -7.57 4.22
C THR A 100 -6.99 -6.76 5.23
N VAL A 101 -7.64 -5.82 5.93
CA VAL A 101 -6.99 -5.05 7.01
C VAL A 101 -6.52 -5.97 8.14
N LEU A 102 -7.28 -7.02 8.45
CA LEU A 102 -6.95 -7.99 9.50
C LEU A 102 -5.67 -8.77 9.17
N GLU A 103 -5.52 -9.23 7.93
CA GLU A 103 -4.29 -9.90 7.48
C GLU A 103 -3.09 -8.94 7.54
N ALA A 104 -3.27 -7.68 7.15
CA ALA A 104 -2.22 -6.68 7.29
C ALA A 104 -1.80 -6.46 8.76
N VAL A 105 -2.76 -6.46 9.69
CA VAL A 105 -2.46 -6.41 11.14
C VAL A 105 -1.65 -7.62 11.58
N LYS A 106 -2.02 -8.83 11.15
CA LYS A 106 -1.31 -10.08 11.49
C LYS A 106 0.13 -10.09 10.98
N LEU A 107 0.39 -9.43 9.85
CA LEU A 107 1.71 -9.29 9.25
C LEU A 107 2.53 -8.14 9.86
N GLY A 108 1.98 -7.40 10.82
CA GLY A 108 2.66 -6.29 11.47
C GLY A 108 2.77 -5.03 10.63
N ALA A 109 1.88 -4.84 9.64
CA ALA A 109 1.89 -3.63 8.81
C ALA A 109 1.67 -2.35 9.63
N ASP A 110 2.34 -1.29 9.21
CA ASP A 110 2.21 0.06 9.76
C ASP A 110 1.18 0.89 9.00
N GLY A 111 0.78 0.45 7.82
CA GLY A 111 -0.32 1.04 7.06
C GLY A 111 -0.88 0.07 6.04
N VAL A 112 -1.99 0.45 5.45
CA VAL A 112 -2.54 -0.20 4.26
C VAL A 112 -2.81 0.83 3.18
N SER A 113 -2.81 0.39 1.92
CA SER A 113 -3.21 1.24 0.80
C SER A 113 -4.27 0.59 -0.08
N LEU A 114 -5.07 1.43 -0.71
CA LEU A 114 -6.05 1.05 -1.74
C LEU A 114 -5.86 1.89 -2.98
N HIS A 115 -6.19 1.32 -4.14
CA HIS A 115 -6.18 1.98 -5.43
C HIS A 115 -7.63 2.07 -5.91
N ILE A 116 -8.12 3.29 -6.07
CA ILE A 116 -9.46 3.57 -6.57
C ILE A 116 -9.34 4.32 -7.89
N ASN A 117 -9.88 3.74 -8.95
CA ASN A 117 -10.03 4.42 -10.22
C ASN A 117 -11.40 5.10 -10.26
N ILE A 118 -11.41 6.43 -10.34
CA ILE A 118 -12.61 7.27 -10.35
C ILE A 118 -13.01 7.57 -11.80
N GLY A 119 -14.32 7.62 -12.06
CA GLY A 119 -14.91 7.90 -13.37
C GLY A 119 -15.07 6.67 -14.26
N THR A 120 -14.60 5.50 -13.82
CA THR A 120 -14.81 4.24 -14.54
C THR A 120 -16.22 3.70 -14.29
N GLN A 121 -16.72 2.83 -15.17
CA GLN A 121 -18.01 2.16 -14.96
C GLN A 121 -18.05 1.34 -13.66
N SER A 122 -16.88 0.96 -13.12
CA SER A 122 -16.72 0.14 -11.91
C SER A 122 -16.30 0.95 -10.66
N ASP A 123 -16.31 2.29 -10.75
CA ASP A 123 -15.99 3.13 -9.61
C ASP A 123 -16.96 3.03 -8.42
N PRO A 124 -18.28 2.71 -8.60
CA PRO A 124 -19.17 2.58 -7.45
C PRO A 124 -18.76 1.39 -6.57
N GLU A 125 -18.40 0.24 -7.15
CA GLU A 125 -17.92 -0.91 -6.38
C GLU A 125 -16.59 -0.62 -5.67
N MET A 126 -15.69 0.09 -6.34
CA MET A 126 -14.41 0.49 -5.72
C MET A 126 -14.61 1.50 -4.58
N LEU A 127 -15.58 2.40 -4.68
CA LEU A 127 -15.95 3.32 -3.60
C LEU A 127 -16.59 2.58 -2.41
N GLU A 128 -17.41 1.56 -2.66
CA GLU A 128 -17.93 0.68 -1.60
C GLU A 128 -16.79 -0.05 -0.87
N ILE A 129 -15.80 -0.56 -1.61
CA ILE A 129 -14.58 -1.15 -1.06
C ILE A 129 -13.84 -0.14 -0.17
N LEU A 130 -13.62 1.10 -0.64
CA LEU A 130 -12.98 2.15 0.15
C LEU A 130 -13.74 2.41 1.45
N GLY A 131 -15.08 2.50 1.39
CA GLY A 131 -15.93 2.70 2.56
C GLY A 131 -15.81 1.56 3.58
N LYS A 132 -15.79 0.30 3.11
CA LYS A 132 -15.59 -0.88 3.95
C LYS A 132 -14.22 -0.89 4.62
N VAL A 133 -13.15 -0.75 3.85
CA VAL A 133 -11.78 -0.77 4.36
C VAL A 133 -11.51 0.41 5.31
N SER A 134 -12.09 1.58 5.05
CA SER A 134 -11.99 2.73 5.96
C SER A 134 -12.61 2.45 7.34
N ARG A 135 -13.72 1.71 7.40
CA ARG A 135 -14.33 1.28 8.67
C ARG A 135 -13.43 0.29 9.40
N GLU A 136 -12.92 -0.74 8.71
CA GLU A 136 -11.99 -1.71 9.29
C GLU A 136 -10.70 -1.02 9.78
N CYS A 137 -10.15 -0.08 9.02
CA CYS A 137 -8.97 0.68 9.44
C CYS A 137 -9.21 1.49 10.71
N ARG A 138 -10.42 2.03 10.91
CA ARG A 138 -10.78 2.71 12.17
C ARG A 138 -10.89 1.72 13.33
N GLU A 139 -11.44 0.55 13.10
CA GLU A 139 -11.56 -0.52 14.10
C GLU A 139 -10.19 -1.01 14.57
N PHE A 140 -9.26 -1.26 13.64
CA PHE A 140 -7.92 -1.78 13.96
C PHE A 140 -6.86 -0.71 14.27
N GLY A 141 -7.22 0.58 14.22
CA GLY A 141 -6.26 1.68 14.36
C GLY A 141 -5.16 1.64 13.29
N MET A 142 -5.54 1.37 12.04
CA MET A 142 -4.65 1.23 10.89
C MET A 142 -4.64 2.52 10.05
N PRO A 143 -3.47 3.10 9.74
CA PRO A 143 -3.33 4.10 8.68
C PRO A 143 -3.80 3.59 7.32
N LEU A 144 -4.58 4.40 6.61
CA LEU A 144 -5.08 4.09 5.27
C LEU A 144 -4.57 5.14 4.30
N LEU A 145 -3.86 4.71 3.26
CA LEU A 145 -3.48 5.52 2.12
C LEU A 145 -4.41 5.19 0.94
N ALA A 146 -5.30 6.12 0.59
CA ALA A 146 -6.14 5.99 -0.60
C ALA A 146 -5.42 6.60 -1.81
N MET A 147 -5.07 5.77 -2.78
CA MET A 147 -4.50 6.18 -4.06
C MET A 147 -5.66 6.33 -5.05
N MET A 148 -5.99 7.57 -5.38
CA MET A 148 -7.17 7.91 -6.15
C MET A 148 -6.73 8.42 -7.52
N TYR A 149 -7.15 7.77 -8.60
CA TYR A 149 -6.77 8.14 -9.97
C TYR A 149 -8.00 8.33 -10.84
N PRO A 150 -8.12 9.43 -11.59
CA PRO A 150 -9.14 9.56 -12.63
C PRO A 150 -8.77 8.66 -13.82
N ARG A 151 -9.64 7.73 -14.22
CA ARG A 151 -9.42 6.78 -15.34
C ARG A 151 -10.69 6.50 -16.17
N GLY A 152 -11.66 7.40 -16.09
CA GLY A 152 -12.99 7.27 -16.67
C GLY A 152 -13.09 7.70 -18.12
N GLU A 153 -14.16 7.29 -18.80
CA GLU A 153 -14.47 7.73 -20.18
C GLU A 153 -14.60 9.26 -20.32
N ASN A 154 -14.93 9.94 -19.21
CA ASN A 154 -15.08 11.39 -19.14
C ASN A 154 -13.80 12.13 -18.66
N ILE A 155 -12.66 11.44 -18.58
CA ILE A 155 -11.38 12.02 -18.16
C ILE A 155 -10.56 12.37 -19.39
N GLU A 156 -10.24 13.65 -19.56
CA GLU A 156 -9.54 14.17 -20.75
C GLU A 156 -8.01 14.02 -20.66
N ASP A 157 -7.45 13.98 -19.44
CA ASP A 157 -6.02 13.84 -19.17
C ASP A 157 -5.79 12.95 -17.93
N GLU A 158 -4.84 12.02 -18.04
CA GLU A 158 -4.70 10.80 -17.23
C GLU A 158 -3.33 10.62 -16.57
#